data_AF-A0A966WUZ5-F1
#
_entry.id   AF-A0A966WUZ5-F1
#
_cell.length_a   1.000
_cell.length_b   1.000
_cell.length_c   1.000
_cell.angle_alpha   90.00
_cell.angle_beta   90.00
_cell.angle_gamma   90.00
#
_symmetry.space_group_name_H-M   'P 1'
#
loop_
_entity.id
_entity.type
_entity.pdbx_description
1 polymer ?
#
loop_
_entity_poly.entity_id
_entity_poly.type
_entity_poly.pdbx_seq_one_letter_code
_entity_poly.pdbx_strand_id
1 'polypeptide(L)'
;MTAESAEQLLALASGALRWVLETLSVGTVLLGLLATLRHCRPPFRSARMALRPSAGARITFGSWLSLALEFQLGADIVATTASPNRDNLIQLAVVAVIRTFLNVFLARELEAELRFEREPQAEEQRP
;
A
#
# COMPACT_ATOMS: atom_id res chain seq x y z
N MET A 1 -8.76 40.40 8.61
CA MET A 1 -8.54 39.53 9.79
C MET A 1 -9.18 38.15 9.65
N THR A 2 -10.40 37.98 9.12
CA THR A 2 -11.05 36.65 9.04
C THR A 2 -10.45 35.69 8.00
N ALA A 3 -9.94 36.20 6.86
CA ALA A 3 -9.34 35.37 5.82
C ALA A 3 -8.03 34.70 6.25
N GLU A 4 -7.11 35.45 6.89
CA GLU A 4 -5.83 34.90 7.37
C GLU A 4 -6.03 33.79 8.43
N SER A 5 -7.02 33.95 9.32
CA SER A 5 -7.34 32.92 10.32
C SER A 5 -7.89 31.64 9.68
N ALA A 6 -8.67 31.77 8.59
CA ALA A 6 -9.20 30.62 7.86
C ALA A 6 -8.09 29.86 7.12
N GLU A 7 -7.16 30.57 6.48
CA GLU A 7 -5.99 29.97 5.82
C GLU A 7 -5.07 29.25 6.80
N GLN A 8 -4.81 29.84 7.98
CA GLN A 8 -4.04 29.21 9.05
C GLN A 8 -4.72 27.95 9.58
N LEU A 9 -6.03 27.98 9.79
CA LEU A 9 -6.81 26.83 10.23
C LEU A 9 -6.77 25.70 9.20
N LEU A 10 -6.91 26.05 7.92
CA LEU A 10 -6.81 25.09 6.81
C LEU A 10 -5.42 24.44 6.77
N ALA A 11 -4.36 25.25 6.85
CA ALA A 11 -2.98 24.77 6.82
C ALA A 11 -2.64 23.84 8.00
N LEU A 12 -3.14 24.16 9.21
CA LEU A 12 -3.00 23.31 10.39
C LEU A 12 -3.78 22.00 10.24
N ALA A 13 -5.03 22.08 9.78
CA ALA A 13 -5.88 20.90 9.59
C ALA A 13 -5.33 19.95 8.52
N SER A 14 -4.89 20.49 7.37
CA SER A 14 -4.26 19.70 6.32
C SER A 14 -2.94 19.08 6.77
N GLY A 15 -2.13 19.84 7.53
CA GLY A 15 -0.88 19.33 8.09
C GLY A 15 -1.12 18.17 9.05
N ALA A 16 -2.08 18.31 9.96
CA ALA A 16 -2.46 17.25 10.90
C ALA A 16 -2.99 16.01 10.17
N LEU A 17 -3.89 16.20 9.19
CA LEU A 17 -4.48 15.10 8.43
C LEU A 17 -3.42 14.36 7.59
N ARG A 18 -2.52 15.09 6.92
CA ARG A 18 -1.39 14.51 6.19
C ARG A 18 -0.52 13.65 7.11
N TRP A 19 -0.14 14.17 8.27
CA TRP A 19 0.67 13.45 9.25
C TRP A 19 0.00 12.17 9.75
N VAL A 20 -1.31 12.22 10.00
CA VAL A 20 -2.10 11.04 10.39
C VAL A 20 -2.08 9.98 9.27
N LEU A 21 -2.31 10.39 8.03
CA LEU A 21 -2.33 9.48 6.87
C LEU A 21 -0.95 8.85 6.60
N GLU A 22 0.13 9.62 6.73
CA GLU A 22 1.50 9.10 6.66
C GLU A 22 1.77 8.06 7.75
N THR A 23 1.35 8.34 8.98
CA THR A 23 1.51 7.43 10.12
C THR A 23 0.72 6.14 9.94
N LEU A 24 -0.53 6.24 9.46
CA LEU A 24 -1.36 5.07 9.15
C LEU A 24 -0.75 4.21 8.05
N SER A 25 -0.21 4.83 6.99
CA SER A 25 0.49 4.12 5.93
C SER A 25 1.70 3.35 6.44
N VAL A 26 2.58 4.01 7.20
CA VAL A 26 3.76 3.33 7.78
C VAL A 26 3.32 2.20 8.71
N GLY A 27 2.26 2.42 9.50
CA GLY A 27 1.65 1.43 10.36
C GLY A 27 1.14 0.21 9.59
N THR A 28 0.43 0.39 8.46
CA THR A 28 -0.07 -0.74 7.67
C THR A 28 1.03 -1.52 6.99
N VAL A 29 2.09 -0.87 6.49
CA VAL A 29 3.28 -1.58 5.98
C VAL A 29 3.90 -2.44 7.08
N LEU A 30 4.06 -1.91 8.29
CA LEU A 30 4.61 -2.64 9.43
C LEU A 30 3.73 -3.83 9.84
N LEU A 31 2.41 -3.63 9.94
CA LEU A 31 1.46 -4.69 10.27
C LEU A 31 1.46 -5.80 9.22
N GLY A 32 1.50 -5.43 7.93
CA GLY A 32 1.61 -6.38 6.84
C GLY A 32 2.89 -7.20 6.87
N LEU A 33 4.03 -6.55 7.14
CA LEU A 33 5.31 -7.24 7.32
C LEU A 33 5.23 -8.24 8.49
N LEU A 34 4.69 -7.83 9.64
CA LEU A 34 4.53 -8.69 10.81
C LEU A 34 3.58 -9.87 10.55
N ALA A 35 2.49 -9.64 9.83
CA ALA A 35 1.54 -10.69 9.45
C ALA A 35 2.19 -11.73 8.53
N THR A 36 2.97 -11.29 7.53
CA THR A 36 3.72 -12.16 6.64
C THR A 36 4.81 -12.94 7.39
N LEU A 37 5.56 -12.28 8.28
CA LEU A 37 6.58 -12.95 9.11
C LEU A 37 5.98 -13.99 10.07
N ARG A 38 4.76 -13.78 10.57
CA ARG A 38 4.05 -14.79 11.37
C ARG A 38 3.69 -16.02 10.56
N HIS A 39 3.23 -15.86 9.32
CA HIS A 39 2.94 -16.96 8.39
C HIS A 39 4.20 -17.70 7.93
N CYS A 40 5.32 -16.97 7.79
CA CYS A 40 6.60 -17.54 7.39
C CYS A 40 7.41 -18.15 8.55
N ARG A 41 6.88 -18.30 9.78
CA ARG A 41 7.61 -18.99 10.87
C ARG A 41 7.88 -20.44 10.45
N PRO A 42 9.12 -20.82 10.09
CA PRO A 42 9.40 -22.20 9.77
C PRO A 42 9.53 -22.97 11.09
N PRO A 43 9.14 -24.26 11.16
CA PRO A 43 9.84 -25.15 12.07
C PRO A 43 11.32 -25.09 11.67
N PHE A 44 12.18 -24.77 12.63
CA PHE A 44 13.59 -24.35 12.54
C PHE A 44 14.57 -25.26 11.73
N ARG A 45 14.11 -26.23 10.93
CA ARG A 45 14.94 -27.24 10.27
C ARG A 45 15.11 -27.13 8.74
N SER A 46 14.39 -26.28 8.02
CA SER A 46 14.42 -26.27 6.53
C SER A 46 14.85 -24.95 5.87
N ALA A 47 15.75 -24.21 6.52
CA ALA A 47 16.16 -22.86 6.09
C ALA A 47 16.97 -22.78 4.77
N ARG A 48 17.32 -23.91 4.14
CA ARG A 48 18.23 -23.92 2.97
C ARG A 48 17.55 -23.97 1.60
N MET A 49 16.22 -24.10 1.51
CA MET A 49 15.55 -24.34 0.22
C MET A 49 14.43 -23.35 -0.17
N ALA A 50 14.29 -22.22 0.54
CA ALA A 50 13.26 -21.22 0.26
C ALA A 50 13.86 -19.90 -0.25
N LEU A 51 14.51 -19.92 -1.41
CA LEU A 51 14.92 -18.69 -2.11
C LEU A 51 13.75 -17.98 -2.82
N ARG A 52 12.55 -18.57 -2.79
CA ARG A 52 11.32 -17.94 -3.28
C ARG A 52 10.35 -17.75 -2.12
N PRO A 53 9.93 -16.50 -1.83
CA PRO A 53 8.79 -16.27 -0.94
C PRO A 53 7.60 -17.10 -1.42
N SER A 54 6.89 -17.76 -0.50
CA SER A 54 5.69 -18.51 -0.88
C SER A 54 4.64 -17.57 -1.48
N ALA A 55 3.88 -18.05 -2.46
CA ALA A 55 2.77 -17.35 -3.09
C ALA A 55 1.89 -16.61 -2.05
N GLY A 56 1.40 -17.32 -1.03
CA GLY A 56 0.60 -16.74 0.05
C GLY A 56 1.28 -15.62 0.86
N ALA A 57 2.61 -15.63 1.02
CA ALA A 57 3.34 -14.55 1.69
C ALA A 57 3.36 -13.27 0.83
N ARG A 58 3.51 -13.42 -0.49
CA ARG A 58 3.44 -12.32 -1.46
C ARG A 58 2.03 -11.74 -1.52
N ILE A 59 1.01 -12.61 -1.55
CA ILE A 59 -0.40 -12.23 -1.57
C ILE A 59 -0.76 -11.42 -0.32
N THR A 60 -0.38 -11.92 0.85
CA THR A 60 -0.63 -11.23 2.12
C THR A 60 0.04 -9.87 2.15
N PHE A 61 1.36 -9.82 1.91
CA PHE A 61 2.11 -8.57 1.99
C PHE A 61 1.65 -7.55 0.93
N GLY A 62 1.36 -8.01 -0.29
CA GLY A 62 0.85 -7.18 -1.39
C GLY A 62 -0.48 -6.50 -1.05
N SER A 63 -1.40 -7.21 -0.39
CA SER A 63 -2.67 -6.64 0.08
C SER A 63 -2.46 -5.50 1.08
N TRP A 64 -1.58 -5.70 2.08
CA TRP A 64 -1.23 -4.64 3.04
C TRP A 64 -0.51 -3.46 2.40
N LEU A 65 0.34 -3.72 1.40
CA LEU A 65 1.04 -2.67 0.66
C LEU A 65 0.06 -1.82 -0.17
N SER A 66 -0.93 -2.44 -0.83
CA SER A 66 -2.00 -1.71 -1.54
C SER A 66 -2.74 -0.74 -0.61
N LEU A 67 -3.10 -1.19 0.60
CA LEU A 67 -3.76 -0.34 1.59
C LEU A 67 -2.86 0.82 2.05
N ALA A 68 -1.56 0.57 2.27
CA ALA A 68 -0.61 1.61 2.63
C ALA A 68 -0.47 2.70 1.56
N LEU A 69 -0.53 2.29 0.28
CA LEU A 69 -0.48 3.21 -0.87
C LEU A 69 -1.71 4.12 -0.93
N GLU A 70 -2.90 3.62 -0.57
CA GLU A 70 -4.12 4.43 -0.51
C GLU A 70 -4.03 5.54 0.55
N PHE A 71 -3.47 5.25 1.73
CA PHE A 71 -3.26 6.28 2.74
C PHE A 71 -2.26 7.35 2.31
N GLN A 72 -1.16 6.96 1.66
CA GLN A 72 -0.23 7.94 1.10
C GLN A 72 -0.89 8.77 -0.01
N LEU A 73 -1.82 8.21 -0.79
CA LEU A 73 -2.59 8.98 -1.78
C LEU A 73 -3.45 10.03 -1.11
N GLY A 74 -4.14 9.68 -0.04
CA GLY A 74 -4.84 10.65 0.78
C GLY A 74 -3.90 11.76 1.27
N ALA A 75 -2.72 11.39 1.79
CA ALA A 75 -1.74 12.35 2.32
C ALA A 75 -1.25 13.33 1.22
N ASP A 76 -0.96 12.82 0.03
CA ASP A 76 -0.51 13.60 -1.13
C ASP A 76 -1.62 14.55 -1.61
N ILE A 77 -2.87 14.09 -1.70
CA ILE A 77 -4.02 14.92 -2.06
C ILE A 77 -4.16 16.06 -1.05
N VAL A 78 -4.18 15.75 0.25
CA VAL A 78 -4.30 16.74 1.33
C VAL A 78 -3.20 17.80 1.27
N ALA A 79 -1.95 17.40 0.96
CA ALA A 79 -0.84 18.32 0.82
C ALA A 79 -1.07 19.34 -0.33
N THR A 80 -1.58 18.86 -1.46
CA THR A 80 -1.78 19.71 -2.65
C THR A 80 -2.97 20.64 -2.55
N THR A 81 -4.04 20.24 -1.87
CA THR A 81 -5.21 21.09 -1.64
C THR A 81 -4.88 22.29 -0.73
N ALA A 82 -3.92 22.13 0.19
CA ALA A 82 -3.54 23.16 1.15
C ALA A 82 -2.57 24.22 0.58
N SER A 83 -1.70 23.84 -0.36
CA SER A 83 -0.77 24.77 -1.01
C SER A 83 -0.56 24.36 -2.48
N PRO A 84 -1.47 24.77 -3.38
CA PRO A 84 -1.34 24.48 -4.80
C PRO A 84 -0.24 25.36 -5.43
N ASN A 85 1.00 24.88 -5.39
CA ASN A 85 2.10 25.43 -6.20
C ASN A 85 2.23 24.62 -7.50
N ARG A 86 2.55 25.27 -8.64
CA ARG A 86 2.70 24.57 -9.94
C ARG A 86 3.76 23.47 -9.89
N ASP A 87 4.83 23.66 -9.13
CA ASP A 87 5.86 22.64 -8.92
C ASP A 87 5.34 21.47 -8.07
N ASN A 88 4.55 21.77 -7.03
CA ASN A 88 3.89 20.74 -6.20
C ASN A 88 2.89 19.92 -7.03
N LEU A 89 2.19 20.54 -7.99
CA LEU A 89 1.28 19.84 -8.90
C LEU A 89 2.02 18.84 -9.80
N ILE A 90 3.19 19.21 -10.34
CA ILE A 90 3.99 18.30 -11.17
C ILE A 90 4.52 17.14 -10.33
N GLN A 91 5.06 17.41 -9.14
CA GLN A 91 5.53 16.37 -8.23
C GLN A 91 4.38 15.42 -7.85
N LEU A 92 3.20 15.95 -7.56
CA LEU A 92 2.01 15.15 -7.29
C LEU A 92 1.63 14.28 -8.48
N ALA A 93 1.63 14.84 -9.70
CA ALA A 93 1.31 14.08 -10.92
C ALA A 93 2.28 12.90 -11.13
N VAL A 94 3.57 13.11 -10.89
CA VAL A 94 4.58 12.04 -10.97
C VAL A 94 4.32 10.97 -9.91
N VAL A 95 4.08 11.36 -8.66
CA VAL A 95 3.78 10.41 -7.57
C VAL A 95 2.50 9.63 -7.86
N ALA A 96 1.46 10.31 -8.38
CA ALA A 96 0.20 9.68 -8.76
C ALA A 96 0.42 8.64 -9.87
N VAL A 97 1.19 8.96 -10.92
CA VAL A 97 1.52 8.02 -12.01
C VAL A 97 2.29 6.81 -11.49
N ILE A 98 3.33 7.02 -10.67
CA ILE A 98 4.12 5.93 -10.07
C ILE A 98 3.20 5.05 -9.22
N ARG A 99 2.34 5.65 -8.39
CA ARG A 99 1.39 4.90 -7.56
C ARG A 99 0.43 4.09 -8.42
N THR A 100 -0.18 4.68 -9.44
CA THR A 100 -1.10 3.96 -10.33
C THR A 100 -0.39 2.78 -11.01
N PHE A 101 0.83 3.00 -11.49
CA PHE A 101 1.63 1.94 -12.12
C PHE A 101 1.91 0.80 -11.14
N LEU A 102 2.44 1.12 -9.95
CA LEU A 102 2.78 0.11 -8.93
C LEU A 102 1.54 -0.61 -8.41
N ASN A 103 0.45 0.10 -8.16
CA ASN A 103 -0.77 -0.50 -7.62
C ASN A 103 -1.47 -1.39 -8.64
N VAL A 104 -1.52 -0.98 -9.92
CA VAL A 104 -2.03 -1.84 -11.00
C VAL A 104 -1.15 -3.07 -11.19
N PHE A 105 0.18 -2.89 -11.20
CA PHE A 105 1.11 -4.02 -11.33
C PHE A 105 0.95 -5.02 -10.17
N LEU A 106 0.90 -4.52 -8.93
CA LEU A 106 0.72 -5.34 -7.74
C LEU A 106 -0.63 -6.07 -7.74
N ALA A 107 -1.72 -5.39 -8.10
CA ALA A 107 -3.05 -6.00 -8.22
C ALA A 107 -3.06 -7.11 -9.29
N ARG A 108 -2.41 -6.89 -10.43
CA ARG A 108 -2.31 -7.89 -11.51
C ARG A 108 -1.49 -9.09 -11.10
N GLU A 109 -0.37 -8.87 -10.42
CA GLU A 109 0.48 -9.95 -9.91
C GLU A 109 -0.24 -10.77 -8.83
N LEU A 110 -0.98 -10.09 -7.95
CA LEU A 110 -1.82 -10.71 -6.93
C LEU A 110 -2.94 -11.56 -7.53
N GLU A 111 -3.67 -11.03 -8.51
CA GLU A 111 -4.72 -11.77 -9.23
C GLU A 111 -4.17 -13.00 -9.97
N ALA A 112 -2.99 -12.89 -10.58
CA ALA A 112 -2.35 -14.01 -11.26
C ALA A 112 -2.02 -15.13 -10.26
N GLU A 113 -1.38 -14.79 -9.13
CA GLU A 113 -1.01 -15.75 -8.10
C GLU A 113 -2.26 -16.42 -7.47
N LEU A 114 -3.33 -15.67 -7.20
CA LEU A 114 -4.60 -16.21 -6.69
C LEU A 114 -5.31 -17.16 -7.66
N ARG A 115 -5.15 -16.97 -8.98
CA ARG A 115 -5.69 -17.90 -9.99
C ARG A 115 -4.93 -19.22 -10.00
N PHE A 116 -3.60 -19.17 -9.93
CA PHE A 116 -2.75 -20.37 -9.88
C PHE A 116 -3.03 -21.23 -8.64
N GLU A 117 -3.39 -20.65 -7.49
CA GLU A 117 -3.78 -21.43 -6.31
C GLU A 117 -5.15 -22.12 -6.44
N ARG A 118 -6.05 -21.65 -7.32
CA ARG A 118 -7.40 -22.21 -7.49
C ARG A 118 -7.49 -23.31 -8.54
N GLU A 119 -6.61 -23.30 -9.53
CA GLU A 119 -6.61 -24.28 -10.64
C GLU A 119 -6.24 -25.74 -10.27
N PRO A 120 -5.53 -26.10 -9.17
CA PRO A 120 -5.26 -27.51 -8.85
C PRO A 120 -6.47 -28.28 -8.29
N GLN A 121 -7.58 -27.62 -7.94
CA GLN A 121 -8.74 -28.27 -7.30
C GLN A 121 -9.91 -28.55 -8.24
N ALA A 122 -9.94 -27.95 -9.44
CA ALA A 122 -11.03 -28.13 -10.40
C ALA A 122 -10.92 -29.45 -11.21
N GLU A 123 -9.74 -30.07 -11.25
CA GLU A 123 -9.49 -31.30 -12.02
C GLU A 123 -9.64 -32.58 -11.19
N GLU A 124 -9.41 -32.53 -9.87
CA GLU A 124 -9.54 -33.68 -8.94
C GLU A 124 -11.01 -33.97 -8.54
N GLN A 125 -11.96 -33.10 -8.90
CA GLN A 125 -13.39 -33.27 -8.60
C GLN A 125 -14.21 -33.75 -9.81
N ARG A 126 -13.58 -34.25 -10.87
CA ARG A 126 -14.27 -34.94 -11.97
C ARG A 126 -14.44 -36.43 -11.61
N PRO A 127 -15.64 -36.89 -11.21
CA PRO A 127 -15.92 -38.32 -11.00
C PRO A 127 -15.88 -39.12 -12.30
#